data_AF-V9UZL4-F1
#
_entry.id   AF-V9UZL4-F1
#
_cell.length_a   1.000
_cell.length_b   1.000
_cell.length_c   1.000
_cell.angle_alpha   90.00
_cell.angle_beta   90.00
_cell.angle_gamma   90.00
#
_symmetry.space_group_name_H-M   'P 1'
#
loop_
_entity.id
_entity.type
_entity.pdbx_description
1 polymer ?
#
loop_
_entity_poly.entity_id
_entity_poly.type
_entity_poly.pdbx_seq_one_letter_code
_entity_poly.pdbx_strand_id
1 'polypeptide(L)' 'MNQIDCYVTKILGEPYRKFGAWWVSVEFEAEGHPGTKEIMFRTEEAARAAQVGYHFTA' A
#
# COMPACT_ATOMS: atom_id res chain seq x y z
N MET A 1 -18.02 -7.68 8.83
CA MET A 1 -17.19 -6.61 8.24
C MET A 1 -16.80 -7.09 6.86
N ASN A 2 -17.26 -6.42 5.81
CA ASN A 2 -16.87 -6.75 4.44
C ASN A 2 -15.46 -6.19 4.24
N GLN A 3 -14.50 -7.05 3.94
CA GLN A 3 -13.17 -6.63 3.51
C GLN A 3 -13.31 -6.10 2.09
N ILE A 4 -12.78 -4.91 1.83
CA ILE A 4 -12.81 -4.32 0.49
C ILE A 4 -11.48 -4.66 -0.20
N ASP A 5 -11.58 -5.22 -1.41
CA ASP A 5 -10.42 -5.49 -2.25
C ASP A 5 -9.89 -4.17 -2.82
N CYS A 6 -8.68 -3.81 -2.40
CA CYS A 6 -7.99 -2.61 -2.84
C CYS A 6 -6.80 -3.00 -3.72
N TYR A 7 -6.64 -2.29 -4.84
CA TYR A 7 -5.53 -2.48 -5.76
C TYR A 7 -4.70 -1.21 -5.84
N VAL A 8 -3.39 -1.32 -5.60
CA VAL A 8 -2.48 -0.19 -5.74
C VAL A 8 -2.41 0.24 -7.21
N THR A 9 -2.79 1.48 -7.49
CA THR A 9 -2.72 2.09 -8.82
C THR A 9 -1.44 2.89 -9.01
N LYS A 10 -0.86 3.41 -7.93
CA LYS A 10 0.36 4.23 -7.99
C LYS A 10 1.14 4.21 -6.69
N ILE A 11 2.47 4.21 -6.79
CA ILE A 11 3.35 4.44 -5.65
C ILE A 11 3.62 5.95 -5.55
N LEU A 12 3.30 6.55 -4.41
CA LEU A 12 3.40 8.00 -4.20
C LEU A 12 4.77 8.42 -3.66
N GLY A 13 5.53 7.49 -3.09
CA GLY A 13 6.86 7.77 -2.57
C GLY A 13 7.66 6.50 -2.31
N GLU A 14 8.96 6.67 -2.09
CA GLU A 14 9.84 5.57 -1.75
C GLU A 14 9.49 4.98 -0.37
N PRO A 15 9.72 3.68 -0.16
CA PRO A 15 9.55 3.06 1.15
C PRO A 15 10.39 3.77 2.20
N TYR A 16 9.78 4.17 3.31
CA TYR A 16 10.46 4.86 4.38
C TYR A 16 10.24 4.16 5.72
N ARG A 17 11.23 4.24 6.62
CA ARG A 17 11.17 3.56 7.92
C ARG A 17 10.61 4.49 9.00
N LYS A 18 9.52 4.08 9.66
CA LYS A 18 8.89 4.83 10.76
C LYS A 18 8.34 3.87 11.82
N PHE A 19 8.54 4.18 13.10
CA PHE A 19 8.13 3.35 14.25
C PHE A 19 8.61 1.88 14.18
N GLY A 20 9.80 1.64 13.61
CA GLY A 20 10.35 0.29 13.47
C GLY A 20 9.75 -0.53 12.33
N ALA A 21 8.83 0.04 11.55
CA ALA A 21 8.22 -0.57 10.37
C ALA A 21 8.55 0.21 9.10
N TRP A 22 8.34 -0.42 7.95
CA TRP A 22 8.45 0.21 6.63
C TRP A 22 7.09 0.67 6.17
N TRP A 23 6.99 1.89 5.69
CA TRP A 23 5.76 2.51 5.23
C TRP A 23 5.92 2.91 3.78
N VAL A 24 4.90 2.62 2.99
CA VAL A 24 4.84 3.00 1.58
C VAL A 24 3.54 3.73 1.34
N SER A 25 3.64 4.98 0.91
CA SER A 25 2.48 5.77 0.51
C SER A 25 2.06 5.34 -0.89
N VAL A 26 0.82 4.88 -1.02
CA VAL A 26 0.27 4.39 -2.27
C VAL A 26 -1.08 5.02 -2.56
N GLU A 27 -1.35 5.21 -3.83
CA GLU A 27 -2.68 5.43 -4.37
C GLU A 27 -3.25 4.05 -4.72
N PHE A 28 -4.48 3.79 -4.32
CA PHE A 28 -5.19 2.55 -4.59
C PHE A 28 -6.58 2.86 -5.12
N GLU A 29 -7.16 1.89 -5.83
CA GLU A 29 -8.55 1.91 -6.22
C GLU A 29 -9.29 0.78 -5.50
N ALA A 30 -10.45 1.10 -4.95
CA ALA A 30 -11.34 0.17 -4.27
C ALA A 30 -12.75 0.32 -4.84
N GLU A 31 -13.24 -0.72 -5.52
CA GLU A 31 -14.57 -0.73 -6.15
C GLU A 31 -14.86 0.50 -7.04
N GLY A 32 -13.85 1.01 -7.77
CA GLY A 32 -13.95 2.21 -8.62
C GLY A 32 -13.79 3.54 -7.88
N HIS A 33 -13.46 3.52 -6.59
CA HIS A 33 -13.12 4.70 -5.81
C HIS A 33 -11.60 4.81 -5.59
N PRO A 34 -10.94 5.83 -6.14
CA PRO A 34 -9.53 6.08 -5.85
C PRO A 34 -9.36 6.62 -4.42
N GLY A 35 -8.30 6.20 -3.76
CA GLY A 35 -7.92 6.60 -2.41
C GLY A 35 -6.42 6.56 -2.22
N THR A 36 -5.95 7.20 -1.14
CA THR A 36 -4.55 7.17 -0.73
C THR A 36 -4.43 6.46 0.61
N LYS A 37 -3.41 5.61 0.76
CA LYS A 37 -3.15 4.90 2.01
C LYS A 37 -1.67 4.64 2.19
N GLU A 38 -1.25 4.52 3.44
CA GLU A 38 0.10 4.12 3.81
C GLU A 38 0.07 2.64 4.18
N ILE A 39 0.76 1.80 3.39
CA ILE A 39 0.87 0.37 3.67
C ILE A 39 2.08 0.14 4.56
N MET A 40 1.85 -0.55 5.68
CA MET A 40 2.88 -0.93 6.63
C MET A 40 3.41 -2.33 6.29
N PHE A 41 4.72 -2.41 6.08
CA PHE A 41 5.50 -3.61 5.86
C PHE A 41 6.45 -3.85 7.02
N ARG A 42 6.69 -5.13 7.33
CA ARG A 42 7.64 -5.52 8.38
C ARG A 42 9.09 -5.49 7.89
N THR A 43 9.30 -5.79 6.62
CA THR A 43 10.62 -5.82 5.99
C THR A 43 10.72 -4.79 4.89
N GLU A 44 11.94 -4.32 4.67
CA GLU A 44 12.26 -3.38 3.60
C GLU A 44 12.03 -4.01 2.23
N GLU A 45 12.37 -5.29 2.08
CA GLU A 45 12.19 -6.06 0.85
C GLU A 45 10.72 -6.13 0.45
N ALA A 46 9.80 -6.36 1.39
CA ALA A 46 8.37 -6.37 1.10
C ALA A 46 7.86 -4.96 0.74
N ALA A 47 8.39 -3.93 1.39
CA ALA A 47 8.06 -2.55 1.09
C ALA A 47 8.54 -2.13 -0.31
N ARG A 48 9.72 -2.59 -0.74
CA ARG A 48 10.24 -2.39 -2.10
C ARG A 48 9.54 -3.26 -3.15
N ALA A 49 9.05 -4.43 -2.76
CA ALA A 49 8.25 -5.29 -3.63
C ALA A 49 6.82 -4.74 -3.84
N ALA A 50 6.38 -3.76 -3.03
CA ALA A 50 5.13 -3.06 -3.23
C ALA A 50 5.19 -2.27 -4.54
N GLN A 51 4.43 -2.72 -5.52
CA GLN A 51 4.36 -2.13 -6.85
C GLN A 51 2.90 -1.90 -7.25
N VAL A 52 2.71 -1.18 -8.34
CA VAL A 52 1.38 -1.04 -8.97
C VAL A 52 0.81 -2.43 -9.26
N GLY A 53 -0.45 -2.65 -8.90
CA GLY A 53 -1.13 -3.94 -8.94
C GLY A 53 -1.08 -4.72 -7.63
N TYR A 54 -0.40 -4.23 -6.59
CA TYR A 54 -0.41 -4.86 -5.27
C TYR A 54 -1.83 -4.88 -4.70
N HIS A 55 -2.32 -6.07 -4.36
CA HIS A 55 -3.64 -6.29 -3.78
C HIS A 55 -3.54 -6.32 -2.25
N PHE A 56 -4.45 -5.63 -1.59
CA PHE A 56 -4.61 -5.70 -0.15
C PHE A 56 -6.07 -5.54 0.23
N THR A 57 -6.44 -6.08 1.38
CA THR A 57 -7.79 -5.95 1.95
C THR A 57 -7.79 -4.86 3.03
N ALA A 58 -8.75 -3.94 2.94
CA ALA A 58 -8.93 -2.84 3.91
C ALA A 58 -10.22 -2.99 4.72
#